data_AF-A0A3M7C7C6-F1
#
_entry.id   AF-A0A3M7C7C6-F1
#
_cell.length_a   1.000
_cell.length_b   1.000
_cell.length_c   1.000
_cell.angle_alpha   90.00
_cell.angle_beta   90.00
_cell.angle_gamma   90.00
#
_symmetry.space_group_name_H-M   'P 1'
#
loop_
_entity.id
_entity.type
_entity.pdbx_description
1 polymer ?
#
loop_
_entity_poly.entity_id
_entity_poly.type
_entity_poly.pdbx_seq_one_letter_code
_entity_poly.pdbx_strand_id
1 'polypeptide(L)'
;MAMRVTSILPQMAGTRAANSPALSGRSTRPWPAGHNVKQARCLHASATRFNPSAPPKTKDRGPASKEDTQTDFNALDILSTMPAPSTAIDSCMDNGFALNSGLKVTDAGVMLVGGEAFKWRPWAKPGRKEGTIGSGGTGDDNKGLRSDGGQLQNSRGQFEVDRQVWGVLDLCWPRPDLLVLGTGPKIVPVSPETRRHISELGIRLEVQDTRNAAAQFNLLATERGMQQVVAALVPIGWREGK
;
A
#
# COMPACT_ATOMS: atom_id res chain seq x y z
N MET A 1 16.27 -3.21 -70.95
CA MET A 1 15.29 -2.40 -70.20
C MET A 1 15.94 -2.06 -68.85
N ALA A 2 16.99 -1.24 -68.76
CA ALA A 2 17.11 0.19 -69.06
C ALA A 2 16.08 1.06 -68.32
N MET A 3 16.41 1.53 -67.11
CA MET A 3 16.63 2.96 -66.81
C MET A 3 16.91 3.19 -65.31
N ARG A 4 18.09 3.78 -65.04
CA ARG A 4 18.41 4.59 -63.84
C ARG A 4 17.66 5.93 -63.93
N VAL A 5 17.58 6.66 -62.81
CA VAL A 5 17.89 8.12 -62.63
C VAL A 5 17.21 8.59 -61.33
N THR A 6 17.96 8.81 -60.23
CA THR A 6 18.62 10.05 -59.72
C THR A 6 17.75 11.00 -58.89
N SER A 7 18.41 11.50 -57.84
CA SER A 7 18.02 12.45 -56.79
C SER A 7 17.42 13.77 -57.26
N ILE A 8 16.85 14.56 -56.35
CA ILE A 8 17.18 16.00 -56.15
C ILE A 8 16.66 16.48 -54.77
N LEU A 9 17.60 16.92 -53.96
CA LEU A 9 17.47 17.87 -52.84
C LEU A 9 17.47 19.29 -53.43
N PRO A 10 16.85 20.28 -52.77
CA PRO A 10 17.42 21.62 -52.80
C PRO A 10 17.72 22.13 -51.39
N GLN A 11 19.01 22.31 -51.12
CA GLN A 11 19.52 23.40 -50.28
C GLN A 11 19.65 24.66 -51.15
N MET A 12 19.83 25.80 -50.45
CA MET A 12 20.48 27.08 -50.82
C MET A 12 19.52 28.25 -50.64
N ALA A 13 19.90 29.45 -50.22
CA ALA A 13 21.09 30.04 -49.60
C ALA A 13 20.73 31.54 -49.44
N GLY A 14 21.36 32.30 -48.54
CA GLY A 14 21.06 33.74 -48.47
C GLY A 14 21.77 34.52 -47.37
N THR A 15 23.08 34.65 -47.51
CA THR A 15 24.03 35.45 -46.73
C THR A 15 23.74 36.96 -46.77
N ARG A 16 23.96 37.69 -45.66
CA ARG A 16 24.72 38.96 -45.70
C ARG A 16 25.21 39.41 -44.32
N ALA A 17 26.49 39.76 -44.30
CA ALA A 17 27.25 40.35 -43.21
C ALA A 17 27.01 41.86 -43.11
N ALA A 18 27.22 42.44 -41.92
CA ALA A 18 28.36 43.33 -41.63
C ALA A 18 28.06 44.37 -40.53
N ASN A 19 29.13 44.68 -39.79
CA ASN A 19 29.43 45.89 -39.02
C ASN A 19 28.93 46.04 -37.58
N SER A 20 29.89 45.80 -36.68
CA SER A 20 30.11 46.56 -35.43
C SER A 20 30.16 48.07 -35.69
N PRO A 21 29.84 48.88 -34.67
CA PRO A 21 30.95 49.50 -33.95
C PRO A 21 30.82 49.37 -32.43
N ALA A 22 31.98 49.34 -31.78
CA ALA A 22 32.14 49.50 -30.36
C ALA A 22 31.65 50.88 -29.89
N LEU A 23 31.12 50.95 -28.66
CA LEU A 23 31.43 52.00 -27.68
C LEU A 23 30.86 51.65 -26.29
N SER A 24 31.79 51.51 -25.36
CA SER A 24 31.73 51.94 -23.95
C SER A 24 30.39 51.99 -23.22
N GLY A 25 30.27 51.18 -22.17
CA GLY A 25 29.19 51.32 -21.18
C GLY A 25 29.34 50.40 -19.98
N ARG A 26 30.50 50.42 -19.32
CA ARG A 26 30.71 49.73 -18.04
C ARG A 26 29.83 50.39 -16.98
N SER A 27 28.67 49.79 -16.69
CA SER A 27 27.86 50.15 -15.52
C SER A 27 27.73 48.93 -14.61
N THR A 28 28.79 48.66 -13.86
CA THR A 28 28.69 47.87 -12.63
C THR A 28 27.93 48.71 -11.61
N ARG A 29 26.62 48.50 -11.51
CA ARG A 29 25.86 49.00 -10.35
C ARG A 29 26.35 48.22 -9.13
N PRO A 30 26.95 48.87 -8.13
CA PRO A 30 27.22 48.22 -6.86
C PRO A 30 25.87 47.96 -6.20
N TRP A 31 25.61 46.71 -5.87
CA TRP A 31 24.57 46.37 -4.93
C TRP A 31 24.88 47.10 -3.62
N PRO A 32 23.90 47.75 -2.96
CA PRO A 32 24.14 48.33 -1.67
C PRO A 32 24.60 47.21 -0.73
N ALA A 33 25.75 47.42 -0.10
CA ALA A 33 26.26 46.55 0.95
C ALA A 33 25.16 46.40 2.00
N GLY A 34 24.50 45.24 1.97
CA GLY A 34 23.50 44.87 2.95
C GLY A 34 24.19 44.88 4.30
N HIS A 35 23.77 45.81 5.15
CA HIS A 35 24.10 45.79 6.56
C HIS A 35 23.84 44.38 7.08
N ASN A 36 24.90 43.73 7.56
CA ASN A 36 24.82 42.48 8.28
C ASN A 36 24.21 42.78 9.65
N VAL A 37 22.90 43.04 9.65
CA VAL A 37 22.10 42.99 10.86
C VAL A 37 22.06 41.52 11.21
N LYS A 38 22.98 41.10 12.08
CA LYS A 38 22.80 39.90 12.87
C LYS A 38 21.52 40.11 13.68
N GLN A 39 20.38 39.78 13.08
CA GLN A 39 19.17 39.50 13.83
C GLN A 39 19.48 38.27 14.66
N ALA A 40 20.04 38.51 15.85
CA ALA A 40 19.97 37.56 16.93
C ALA A 40 18.48 37.37 17.19
N ARG A 41 17.91 36.30 16.62
CA ARG A 41 16.64 35.78 17.09
C ARG A 41 16.87 35.50 18.57
N CYS A 42 16.25 36.29 19.44
CA CYS A 42 16.18 36.00 20.87
C CYS A 42 15.48 34.65 21.01
N LEU A 43 16.26 33.58 21.00
CA LEU A 43 15.85 32.29 21.53
C LEU A 43 15.62 32.56 23.01
N HIS A 44 14.38 32.39 23.48
CA HIS A 44 14.09 32.36 24.90
C HIS A 44 15.05 31.35 25.54
N ALA A 45 16.03 31.84 26.31
CA ALA A 45 16.86 31.02 27.16
C ALA A 45 16.07 30.67 28.42
N SER A 46 14.94 29.98 28.24
CA SER A 46 14.32 29.26 29.34
C SER A 46 15.19 28.03 29.57
N ALA A 47 16.00 28.06 30.63
CA ALA A 47 16.78 26.91 31.07
C ALA A 47 15.85 25.69 31.16
N THR A 48 16.07 24.72 30.28
CA THR A 48 15.37 23.43 30.32
C THR A 48 15.89 22.70 31.55
N ARG A 49 15.20 22.86 32.69
CA ARG A 49 15.41 22.01 33.85
C ARG A 49 14.91 20.62 33.47
N PHE A 50 15.79 19.78 32.91
CA PHE A 50 15.59 18.34 32.87
C PHE A 50 15.74 17.80 34.28
N ASN A 51 14.70 17.98 35.09
CA ASN A 51 14.49 17.18 36.28
C ASN A 51 13.43 16.15 35.90
N PRO A 52 13.77 14.88 35.61
CA PRO A 52 12.75 13.86 35.44
C PRO A 52 11.99 13.77 36.76
N SER A 53 10.73 14.22 36.79
CA SER A 53 9.90 14.01 37.97
C SER A 53 9.78 12.50 38.17
N ALA A 54 10.26 12.01 39.31
CA ALA A 54 10.10 10.61 39.67
C ALA A 54 8.61 10.24 39.56
N PRO A 55 8.27 9.02 39.08
CA PRO A 55 6.89 8.54 39.07
C PRO A 55 6.29 8.71 40.47
N PRO A 56 5.05 9.21 40.60
CA PRO A 56 4.41 9.37 41.89
C PRO A 56 4.43 8.02 42.62
N LYS A 57 4.97 8.01 43.85
CA LYS A 57 5.14 6.79 44.66
C LYS A 57 3.79 6.20 45.11
N THR A 58 2.71 6.96 45.00
CA THR A 58 1.36 6.53 45.38
C THR A 58 0.48 6.54 44.14
N LYS A 59 -0.23 5.43 43.91
CA LYS A 59 -1.36 5.35 42.96
C LYS A 59 -2.68 5.65 43.68
N ASP A 60 -2.61 6.40 44.77
CA ASP A 60 -3.76 6.59 45.64
C ASP A 60 -4.68 7.63 45.01
N ARG A 61 -5.72 7.15 44.34
CA ARG A 61 -6.68 7.94 43.57
C ARG A 61 -7.83 8.45 44.45
N GLY A 62 -7.63 8.43 45.78
CA GLY A 62 -8.70 8.65 46.74
C GLY A 62 -9.70 7.49 46.76
N PRO A 63 -10.72 7.55 47.63
CA PRO A 63 -11.79 6.58 47.62
C PRO A 63 -12.49 6.57 46.27
N ALA A 64 -12.97 5.40 45.83
CA ALA A 64 -13.73 5.28 44.59
C ALA A 64 -14.88 6.30 44.60
N SER A 65 -14.87 7.21 43.61
CA SER A 65 -15.96 8.16 43.41
C SER A 65 -17.26 7.39 43.18
N LYS A 66 -18.32 7.75 43.92
CA LYS A 66 -19.68 7.23 43.72
C LYS A 66 -20.45 8.04 42.65
N GLU A 67 -19.73 8.86 41.88
CA GLU A 67 -20.30 9.68 40.81
C GLU A 67 -20.54 8.79 39.59
N ASP A 68 -21.73 8.88 39.01
CA ASP A 68 -22.18 8.12 37.82
C ASP A 68 -21.39 8.48 36.53
N THR A 69 -20.42 9.38 36.67
CA THR A 69 -19.49 9.84 35.62
C THR A 69 -18.28 8.92 35.44
N GLN A 70 -18.21 7.81 36.18
CA GLN A 70 -17.20 6.79 35.93
C GLN A 70 -17.60 6.01 34.68
N THR A 71 -17.14 6.46 33.51
CA THR A 71 -17.35 5.80 32.22
C THR A 71 -16.91 4.34 32.33
N ASP A 72 -17.88 3.45 32.44
CA ASP A 72 -17.66 2.03 32.25
C ASP A 72 -17.27 1.82 30.78
N PHE A 73 -16.03 1.41 30.54
CA PHE A 73 -15.52 1.17 29.19
C PHE A 73 -16.29 0.05 28.48
N ASN A 74 -16.96 -0.84 29.23
CA ASN A 74 -17.87 -1.82 28.65
C ASN A 74 -19.19 -1.18 28.17
N ALA A 75 -19.65 -0.09 28.81
CA ALA A 75 -20.87 0.61 28.44
C ALA A 75 -20.70 1.55 27.21
N LEU A 76 -19.46 1.79 26.78
CA LEU A 76 -19.11 2.56 25.58
C LEU A 76 -18.86 1.69 24.34
N ASP A 77 -18.88 0.35 24.48
CA ASP A 77 -18.72 -0.57 23.36
C ASP A 77 -20.04 -0.74 22.59
N ILE A 78 -20.40 0.32 21.87
CA ILE A 78 -21.60 0.41 21.02
C ILE A 78 -21.55 -0.61 19.87
N LEU A 79 -20.37 -1.15 19.54
CA LEU A 79 -20.18 -2.12 18.46
C LEU A 79 -20.34 -3.57 18.93
N SER A 80 -20.37 -3.83 20.24
CA SER A 80 -20.55 -5.17 20.82
C SER A 80 -21.82 -5.90 20.36
N THR A 81 -22.85 -5.16 19.92
CA THR A 81 -24.12 -5.75 19.45
C THR A 81 -24.12 -6.07 17.94
N MET A 82 -23.09 -5.65 17.19
CA MET A 82 -22.99 -5.95 15.77
C MET A 82 -22.45 -7.36 15.56
N PRO A 83 -23.15 -8.24 14.82
CA PRO A 83 -22.63 -9.56 14.51
C PRO A 83 -21.37 -9.41 13.65
N ALA A 84 -20.30 -10.12 14.03
CA ALA A 84 -19.08 -10.16 13.24
C ALA A 84 -19.39 -10.66 11.81
N PRO A 85 -18.76 -10.09 10.77
CA PRO A 85 -19.00 -10.52 9.40
C PRO A 85 -18.61 -11.99 9.25
N SER A 86 -19.32 -12.75 8.40
CA SER A 86 -19.03 -14.17 8.12
C SER A 86 -17.68 -14.42 7.41
N THR A 87 -17.01 -13.34 7.02
CA THR A 87 -15.66 -13.31 6.46
C THR A 87 -14.62 -12.79 7.44
N ALA A 88 -14.95 -12.63 8.72
CA ALA A 88 -13.97 -12.23 9.71
C ALA A 88 -12.85 -13.28 9.78
N ILE A 89 -11.61 -12.81 9.82
CA ILE A 89 -10.43 -13.67 9.87
C ILE A 89 -10.19 -14.06 11.33
N ASP A 90 -10.30 -15.35 11.63
CA ASP A 90 -10.03 -15.91 12.96
C ASP A 90 -8.55 -16.20 13.14
N SER A 91 -7.87 -16.69 12.10
CA SER A 91 -6.48 -17.11 12.19
C SER A 91 -5.72 -16.95 10.88
N CYS A 92 -4.55 -16.32 10.96
CA CYS A 92 -3.56 -16.29 9.88
C CYS A 92 -2.60 -17.46 10.08
N MET A 93 -2.68 -18.46 9.20
CA MET A 93 -1.82 -19.65 9.18
C MET A 93 -0.61 -19.41 8.25
N ASP A 94 0.44 -20.21 8.40
CA ASP A 94 1.64 -20.11 7.57
C ASP A 94 1.35 -20.20 6.07
N ASN A 95 0.43 -21.09 5.68
CA ASN A 95 0.04 -21.31 4.29
C ASN A 95 -1.36 -20.78 3.95
N GLY A 96 -2.01 -19.99 4.81
CA GLY A 96 -3.37 -19.54 4.51
C GLY A 96 -4.14 -18.90 5.66
N PHE A 97 -5.46 -19.02 5.64
CA PHE A 97 -6.38 -18.28 6.51
C PHE A 97 -7.56 -19.15 6.95
N ALA A 98 -7.99 -18.98 8.20
CA ALA A 98 -9.25 -19.52 8.69
C ALA A 98 -10.20 -18.35 9.00
N LEU A 99 -11.45 -18.47 8.56
CA LEU A 99 -12.51 -17.49 8.78
C LEU A 99 -13.50 -17.99 9.84
N ASN A 100 -14.21 -17.07 10.48
CA ASN A 100 -15.20 -17.37 11.52
C ASN A 100 -16.40 -18.21 11.04
N SER A 101 -16.66 -18.22 9.72
CA SER A 101 -17.62 -19.14 9.09
C SER A 101 -17.18 -20.61 9.11
N GLY A 102 -15.96 -20.91 9.56
CA GLY A 102 -15.35 -22.23 9.50
C GLY A 102 -14.65 -22.53 8.18
N LEU A 103 -14.72 -21.62 7.19
CA LEU A 103 -14.01 -21.74 5.92
C LEU A 103 -12.49 -21.62 6.16
N LYS A 104 -11.73 -22.53 5.54
CA LYS A 104 -10.26 -22.51 5.54
C LYS A 104 -9.73 -22.39 4.12
N VAL A 105 -8.94 -21.35 3.89
CA VAL A 105 -8.18 -21.14 2.67
C VAL A 105 -6.76 -21.62 2.92
N THR A 106 -6.30 -22.64 2.21
CA THR A 106 -4.93 -23.16 2.31
C THR A 106 -4.19 -23.02 0.98
N ASP A 107 -2.87 -22.94 1.09
CA ASP A 107 -1.90 -22.85 0.00
C ASP A 107 -2.16 -21.68 -0.96
N ALA A 108 -2.82 -20.63 -0.45
CA ALA A 108 -3.19 -19.44 -1.21
C ALA A 108 -3.33 -18.24 -0.25
N GLY A 109 -3.22 -17.04 -0.83
CA GLY A 109 -3.71 -15.84 -0.18
C GLY A 109 -5.23 -15.82 -0.16
N VAL A 110 -5.79 -14.85 0.56
CA VAL A 110 -7.22 -14.61 0.56
C VAL A 110 -7.50 -13.18 0.11
N MET A 111 -8.52 -13.02 -0.72
CA MET A 111 -9.08 -11.72 -1.06
C MET A 111 -10.54 -11.70 -0.59
N LEU A 112 -10.88 -10.75 0.27
CA LEU A 112 -12.18 -10.61 0.90
C LEU A 112 -12.89 -9.40 0.31
N VAL A 113 -13.99 -9.63 -0.40
CA VAL A 113 -14.72 -8.60 -1.14
C VAL A 113 -16.21 -8.80 -0.94
N GLY A 114 -16.94 -7.79 -0.48
CA GLY A 114 -18.40 -7.82 -0.44
C GLY A 114 -19.01 -8.92 0.43
N GLY A 115 -18.27 -9.42 1.42
CA GLY A 115 -18.71 -10.55 2.26
C GLY A 115 -18.40 -11.93 1.69
N GLU A 116 -17.61 -12.00 0.62
CA GLU A 116 -17.14 -13.25 0.03
C GLU A 116 -15.62 -13.39 0.18
N ALA A 117 -15.14 -14.64 0.21
CA ALA A 117 -13.73 -14.97 0.33
C ALA A 117 -13.25 -15.74 -0.90
N PHE A 118 -12.27 -15.16 -1.60
CA PHE A 118 -11.68 -15.72 -2.80
C PHE A 118 -10.27 -16.23 -2.51
N LYS A 119 -9.92 -17.39 -3.08
CA LYS A 119 -8.51 -17.80 -3.20
C LYS A 119 -7.79 -16.77 -4.06
N TRP A 120 -6.71 -16.21 -3.53
CA TRP A 120 -5.96 -15.15 -4.20
C TRP A 120 -4.49 -15.54 -4.30
N ARG A 121 -3.99 -15.63 -5.53
CA ARG A 121 -2.62 -16.09 -5.83
C ARG A 121 -1.94 -15.07 -6.74
N PRO A 122 -1.56 -13.90 -6.20
CA PRO A 122 -0.91 -12.85 -6.98
C PRO A 122 0.41 -13.28 -7.63
N TRP A 123 1.02 -14.35 -7.12
CA TRP A 123 2.25 -14.95 -7.60
C TRP A 123 2.05 -16.02 -8.69
N ALA A 124 0.81 -16.38 -9.02
CA ALA A 124 0.54 -17.37 -10.06
C ALA A 124 0.81 -16.78 -11.45
N LYS A 125 1.56 -17.51 -12.29
CA LYS A 125 1.86 -17.06 -13.66
C LYS A 125 0.64 -17.23 -14.57
N PRO A 126 0.32 -16.25 -15.44
CA PRO A 126 -0.75 -16.39 -16.41
C PRO A 126 -0.41 -17.54 -17.38
N GLY A 127 -1.25 -18.57 -17.40
CA GLY A 127 -1.08 -19.76 -18.25
C GLY A 127 -1.14 -21.11 -17.51
N ARG A 128 -1.02 -21.13 -16.18
CA ARG A 128 -1.32 -22.33 -15.38
C ARG A 128 -2.84 -22.37 -15.16
N LYS A 129 -3.54 -23.31 -15.81
CA LYS A 129 -4.96 -23.54 -15.55
C LYS A 129 -5.12 -23.96 -14.09
N GLU A 130 -5.72 -23.09 -13.29
CA GLU A 130 -6.14 -23.45 -11.93
C GLU A 130 -7.18 -24.57 -12.05
N GLY A 131 -6.90 -25.68 -11.38
CA GLY A 131 -7.67 -26.91 -11.51
C GLY A 131 -9.15 -26.66 -11.27
N THR A 132 -9.96 -26.97 -12.27
CA THR A 132 -11.39 -27.17 -12.13
C THR A 132 -11.64 -28.11 -10.94
N ILE A 133 -12.49 -27.69 -10.01
CA ILE A 133 -13.02 -28.54 -8.95
C ILE A 133 -13.71 -29.73 -9.64
N GLY A 134 -12.99 -30.83 -9.85
CA GLY A 134 -13.54 -32.04 -10.48
C GLY A 134 -12.64 -32.88 -11.38
N SER A 135 -11.42 -32.47 -11.76
CA SER A 135 -10.55 -33.38 -12.51
C SER A 135 -9.08 -33.12 -12.25
N GLY A 136 -8.41 -34.15 -11.73
CA GLY A 136 -6.98 -34.16 -11.44
C GLY A 136 -6.17 -33.71 -12.66
N GLY A 137 -5.49 -32.57 -12.52
CA GLY A 137 -4.45 -32.14 -13.44
C GLY A 137 -3.14 -32.78 -13.03
N THR A 138 -2.71 -33.81 -13.75
CA THR A 138 -1.36 -34.36 -13.66
C THR A 138 -0.37 -33.33 -14.21
N GLY A 139 0.25 -32.57 -13.33
CA GLY A 139 1.42 -31.75 -13.65
C GLY A 139 2.66 -32.64 -13.67
N ASP A 140 3.28 -32.79 -14.84
CA ASP A 140 4.61 -33.36 -15.01
C ASP A 140 5.64 -32.27 -14.69
N ASP A 141 5.93 -32.10 -13.40
CA ASP A 141 7.13 -31.45 -12.92
C ASP A 141 7.69 -32.22 -11.73
N ASN A 142 8.81 -32.90 -11.98
CA ASN A 142 9.66 -33.56 -10.99
C ASN A 142 10.30 -32.51 -10.05
N LYS A 143 9.48 -31.83 -9.25
CA LYS A 143 9.85 -31.09 -8.05
C LYS A 143 8.81 -31.46 -7.00
N GLY A 144 9.22 -32.33 -6.09
CA GLY A 144 8.38 -32.76 -4.96
C GLY A 144 7.71 -31.57 -4.28
N LEU A 145 6.42 -31.71 -4.02
CA LEU A 145 5.60 -30.98 -3.06
C LEU A 145 6.11 -29.56 -2.70
N ARG A 146 5.50 -28.53 -3.31
CA ARG A 146 5.61 -27.07 -3.01
C ARG A 146 6.55 -26.27 -3.90
N SER A 147 6.18 -26.02 -5.16
CA SER A 147 6.66 -24.79 -5.80
C SER A 147 5.60 -24.17 -6.69
N ASP A 148 4.60 -23.60 -6.03
CA ASP A 148 3.82 -22.47 -6.59
C ASP A 148 4.58 -21.14 -6.42
N GLY A 149 5.92 -21.20 -6.34
CA GLY A 149 6.78 -20.07 -6.03
C GLY A 149 6.81 -19.08 -7.19
N GLY A 150 6.06 -18.00 -7.06
CA GLY A 150 6.23 -16.79 -7.86
C GLY A 150 6.95 -15.69 -7.08
N GLN A 151 7.08 -14.54 -7.70
CA GLN A 151 7.62 -13.34 -7.08
C GLN A 151 6.50 -12.32 -6.91
N LEU A 152 6.41 -11.73 -5.71
CA LEU A 152 5.52 -10.61 -5.40
C LEU A 152 6.27 -9.29 -5.36
N GLN A 153 7.60 -9.34 -5.38
CA GLN A 153 8.44 -8.16 -5.31
C GLN A 153 9.20 -7.95 -6.60
N ASN A 154 9.26 -6.69 -7.03
CA ASN A 154 10.16 -6.28 -8.11
C ASN A 154 11.63 -6.29 -7.63
N SER A 155 12.55 -6.00 -8.54
CA SER A 155 14.00 -5.89 -8.24
C SER A 155 14.35 -4.81 -7.19
N ARG A 156 13.41 -3.90 -6.91
CA ARG A 156 13.54 -2.83 -5.90
C ARG A 156 12.94 -3.22 -4.54
N GLY A 157 12.47 -4.47 -4.38
CA GLY A 157 11.83 -4.94 -3.16
C GLY A 157 10.47 -4.30 -2.91
N GLN A 158 9.79 -3.82 -3.96
CA GLN A 158 8.44 -3.27 -3.86
C GLN A 158 7.41 -4.32 -4.29
N PHE A 159 6.27 -4.35 -3.61
CA PHE A 159 5.14 -5.21 -3.98
C PHE A 159 4.61 -4.77 -5.34
N GLU A 160 4.76 -5.64 -6.33
CA GLU A 160 4.38 -5.39 -7.72
C GLU A 160 3.87 -6.69 -8.32
N VAL A 161 2.63 -6.67 -8.76
CA VAL A 161 1.91 -7.82 -9.32
C VAL A 161 1.16 -7.37 -10.56
N ASP A 162 0.84 -8.32 -11.43
CA ASP A 162 0.11 -8.06 -12.66
C ASP A 162 -1.25 -7.40 -12.39
N ARG A 163 -1.70 -6.53 -13.29
CA ARG A 163 -2.96 -5.77 -13.16
C ARG A 163 -4.16 -6.72 -13.03
N GLN A 164 -4.13 -7.85 -13.74
CA GLN A 164 -5.18 -8.87 -13.78
C GLN A 164 -5.47 -9.46 -12.40
N VAL A 165 -4.49 -9.48 -11.50
CA VAL A 165 -4.62 -9.96 -10.12
C VAL A 165 -5.64 -9.15 -9.33
N TRP A 166 -5.86 -7.90 -9.72
CA TRP A 166 -6.82 -6.98 -9.11
C TRP A 166 -8.18 -6.95 -9.82
N GLY A 167 -8.38 -7.78 -10.85
CA GLY A 167 -9.54 -7.71 -11.74
C GLY A 167 -10.89 -7.81 -11.05
N VAL A 168 -10.98 -8.46 -9.87
CA VAL A 168 -12.23 -8.48 -9.10
C VAL A 168 -12.68 -7.07 -8.70
N LEU A 169 -11.73 -6.17 -8.42
CA LEU A 169 -12.00 -4.80 -7.96
C LEU A 169 -12.63 -3.95 -9.07
N ASP A 170 -12.38 -4.30 -10.33
CA ASP A 170 -12.99 -3.65 -11.49
C ASP A 170 -14.45 -4.03 -11.68
N LEU A 171 -14.87 -5.17 -11.13
CA LEU A 171 -16.22 -5.71 -11.25
C LEU A 171 -17.12 -5.37 -10.05
N CYS A 172 -16.56 -4.82 -8.98
CA CYS A 172 -17.30 -4.52 -7.75
C CYS A 172 -18.22 -3.31 -7.93
N TRP A 173 -19.51 -3.50 -7.65
CA TRP A 173 -20.48 -2.42 -7.50
C TRP A 173 -21.32 -2.60 -6.23
N PRO A 174 -21.46 -1.58 -5.37
CA PRO A 174 -20.78 -0.28 -5.41
C PRO A 174 -19.25 -0.42 -5.28
N ARG A 175 -18.51 0.60 -5.73
CA ARG A 175 -17.04 0.61 -5.67
C ARG A 175 -16.61 0.63 -4.19
N PRO A 176 -15.69 -0.26 -3.75
CA PRO A 176 -15.17 -0.18 -2.38
C PRO A 176 -14.31 1.08 -2.17
N ASP A 177 -14.31 1.61 -0.96
CA ASP A 177 -13.59 2.84 -0.62
C ASP A 177 -12.15 2.58 -0.19
N LEU A 178 -11.89 1.39 0.38
CA LEU A 178 -10.62 1.04 1.01
C LEU A 178 -10.21 -0.41 0.73
N LEU A 179 -8.97 -0.60 0.30
CA LEU A 179 -8.29 -1.88 0.18
C LEU A 179 -7.18 -1.97 1.23
N VAL A 180 -7.30 -2.96 2.12
CA VAL A 180 -6.28 -3.34 3.10
C VAL A 180 -5.43 -4.47 2.49
N LEU A 181 -4.16 -4.18 2.23
CA LEU A 181 -3.20 -5.11 1.63
C LEU A 181 -2.25 -5.65 2.71
N GLY A 182 -2.33 -6.96 2.95
CA GLY A 182 -1.41 -7.71 3.80
C GLY A 182 -0.29 -8.34 2.97
N THR A 183 0.94 -7.85 3.10
CA THR A 183 2.08 -8.29 2.27
C THR A 183 2.83 -9.51 2.82
N GLY A 184 2.24 -10.24 3.77
CA GLY A 184 2.82 -11.43 4.40
C GLY A 184 3.42 -11.14 5.78
N PRO A 185 4.57 -11.72 6.15
CA PRO A 185 5.15 -11.59 7.50
C PRO A 185 5.69 -10.20 7.83
N LYS A 186 5.92 -9.36 6.82
CA LYS A 186 6.47 -8.01 6.97
C LYS A 186 5.79 -7.07 5.98
N ILE A 187 5.77 -5.79 6.32
CA ILE A 187 5.30 -4.72 5.45
C ILE A 187 6.29 -4.56 4.30
N VAL A 188 5.78 -4.55 3.06
CA VAL A 188 6.53 -4.29 1.83
C VAL A 188 5.93 -3.07 1.14
N PRO A 189 6.73 -2.07 0.72
CA PRO A 189 6.21 -0.91 0.02
C PRO A 189 5.61 -1.31 -1.34
N VAL A 190 4.45 -0.79 -1.69
CA VAL A 190 3.82 -1.08 -2.99
C VAL A 190 4.44 -0.22 -4.09
N SER A 191 4.59 -0.79 -5.28
CA SER A 191 5.11 -0.06 -6.43
C SER A 191 4.20 1.14 -6.78
N PRO A 192 4.76 2.25 -7.31
CA PRO A 192 3.95 3.39 -7.74
C PRO A 192 2.91 3.02 -8.80
N GLU A 193 3.22 2.05 -9.66
CA GLU A 193 2.34 1.57 -10.72
C GLU A 193 1.11 0.85 -10.15
N THR A 194 1.31 -0.12 -9.25
CA THR A 194 0.20 -0.81 -8.59
C THR A 194 -0.63 0.17 -7.76
N ARG A 195 0.00 1.09 -7.02
CA ARG A 195 -0.73 2.13 -6.27
C ARG A 195 -1.53 3.04 -7.19
N ARG A 196 -0.98 3.44 -8.33
CA ARG A 196 -1.68 4.26 -9.32
C ARG A 196 -2.89 3.53 -9.87
N HIS A 197 -2.74 2.27 -10.26
CA HIS A 197 -3.85 1.46 -10.76
C HIS A 197 -5.01 1.41 -9.76
N ILE A 198 -4.74 1.09 -8.49
CA ILE A 198 -5.77 1.04 -7.44
C ILE A 198 -6.38 2.43 -7.17
N SER A 199 -5.59 3.50 -7.26
CA SER A 199 -6.09 4.86 -7.09
C SER A 199 -6.99 5.31 -8.25
N GLU A 200 -6.70 4.89 -9.48
CA GLU A 200 -7.55 5.14 -10.66
C GLU A 200 -8.92 4.44 -10.55
N LEU A 201 -8.99 3.36 -9.76
CA LEU A 201 -10.25 2.72 -9.38
C LEU A 201 -11.03 3.54 -8.33
N GLY A 202 -10.48 4.65 -7.82
CA GLY A 202 -11.09 5.40 -6.72
C GLY A 202 -10.98 4.72 -5.36
N ILE A 203 -10.14 3.67 -5.24
CA ILE A 203 -9.98 2.89 -4.02
C ILE A 203 -8.75 3.40 -3.27
N ARG A 204 -8.88 3.64 -1.97
CA ARG A 204 -7.73 3.97 -1.11
C ARG A 204 -6.96 2.69 -0.78
N LEU A 205 -5.63 2.73 -0.88
CA LEU A 205 -4.76 1.60 -0.54
C LEU A 205 -4.08 1.80 0.81
N GLU A 206 -4.20 0.79 1.68
CA GLU A 206 -3.56 0.72 2.99
C GLU A 206 -2.74 -0.56 3.08
N VAL A 207 -1.48 -0.46 3.52
CA VAL A 207 -0.50 -1.55 3.39
C VAL A 207 0.06 -1.90 4.75
N GLN A 208 -0.07 -3.16 5.13
CA GLN A 208 0.40 -3.70 6.40
C GLN A 208 0.98 -5.11 6.23
N ASP A 209 1.57 -5.65 7.30
CA ASP A 209 1.82 -7.07 7.43
C ASP A 209 0.48 -7.78 7.68
N THR A 210 0.41 -9.04 7.27
CA THR A 210 -0.85 -9.76 7.14
C THR A 210 -1.65 -9.88 8.44
N ARG A 211 -0.97 -10.01 9.59
CA ARG A 211 -1.65 -10.13 10.89
C ARG A 211 -2.37 -8.85 11.27
N ASN A 212 -1.70 -7.71 11.08
CA ASN A 212 -2.27 -6.41 11.38
C ASN A 212 -3.35 -6.04 10.36
N ALA A 213 -3.10 -6.31 9.07
CA ALA A 213 -4.07 -6.16 8.00
C ALA A 213 -5.38 -6.91 8.27
N ALA A 214 -5.29 -8.16 8.75
CA ALA A 214 -6.46 -8.97 9.11
C ALA A 214 -7.27 -8.34 10.25
N ALA A 215 -6.60 -7.88 11.31
CA ALA A 215 -7.26 -7.23 12.43
C ALA A 215 -7.94 -5.91 12.01
N GLN A 216 -7.25 -5.11 11.20
CA GLN A 216 -7.79 -3.86 10.65
C GLN A 216 -9.01 -4.10 9.76
N PHE A 217 -8.95 -5.11 8.88
CA PHE A 217 -10.11 -5.48 8.08
C PHE A 217 -11.31 -5.89 8.95
N ASN A 218 -11.11 -6.73 9.96
CA ASN A 218 -12.21 -7.18 10.84
C ASN A 218 -12.91 -6.01 11.54
N LEU A 219 -12.15 -5.04 12.03
CA LEU A 219 -12.69 -3.83 12.66
C LEU A 219 -13.47 -2.99 11.65
N LEU A 220 -12.85 -2.66 10.52
CA LEU A 220 -13.44 -1.79 9.51
C LEU A 220 -14.67 -2.42 8.83
N ALA A 221 -14.65 -3.73 8.60
CA ALA A 221 -15.77 -4.47 8.03
C ALA A 221 -16.98 -4.50 8.98
N THR A 222 -16.74 -4.45 10.29
CA THR A 222 -17.80 -4.34 11.30
C THR A 222 -18.34 -2.91 11.40
N GLU A 223 -17.47 -1.90 11.40
CA GLU A 223 -17.87 -0.48 11.55
C GLU A 223 -18.49 0.13 10.29
N ARG A 224 -17.91 -0.13 9.11
CA ARG A 224 -18.30 0.49 7.83
C ARG A 224 -19.11 -0.43 6.94
N GLY A 225 -19.15 -1.72 7.28
CA GLY A 225 -19.75 -2.77 6.47
C GLY A 225 -18.78 -3.35 5.44
N MET A 226 -19.00 -4.63 5.13
CA MET A 226 -18.19 -5.45 4.21
C MET A 226 -18.16 -4.98 2.75
N GLN A 227 -19.06 -4.07 2.35
CA GLN A 227 -19.13 -3.55 0.98
C GLN A 227 -18.14 -2.41 0.75
N GLN A 228 -17.77 -1.66 1.79
CA GLN A 228 -16.89 -0.50 1.66
C GLN A 228 -15.40 -0.86 1.78
N VAL A 229 -15.10 -2.02 2.34
CA VAL A 229 -13.73 -2.42 2.72
C VAL A 229 -13.41 -3.77 2.11
N VAL A 230 -12.27 -3.84 1.45
CA VAL A 230 -11.72 -5.07 0.86
C VAL A 230 -10.41 -5.41 1.56
N ALA A 231 -10.11 -6.70 1.71
CA ALA A 231 -8.79 -7.15 2.10
C ALA A 231 -8.16 -8.03 1.02
N ALA A 232 -6.86 -7.89 0.81
CA ALA A 232 -6.06 -8.79 0.00
C ALA A 232 -4.82 -9.20 0.80
N LEU A 233 -4.75 -10.47 1.20
CA LEU A 233 -3.81 -10.94 2.21
C LEU A 233 -2.95 -12.09 1.68
N VAL A 234 -1.64 -11.88 1.75
CA VAL A 234 -0.62 -12.90 1.50
C VAL A 234 -0.39 -13.70 2.79
N PRO A 235 -0.25 -15.04 2.76
CA PRO A 235 -0.02 -15.84 3.96
C PRO A 235 1.23 -15.41 4.74
N ILE A 236 1.20 -15.54 6.07
CA ILE A 236 2.33 -15.12 6.92
C ILE A 236 3.60 -15.95 6.68
N GLY A 237 3.46 -17.18 6.20
CA GLY A 237 4.58 -18.05 5.85
C GLY A 237 5.14 -17.78 4.45
N TRP A 238 4.64 -16.78 3.73
CA TRP A 238 5.12 -16.45 2.39
C TRP A 238 6.61 -16.11 2.39
N ARG A 239 7.32 -16.68 1.42
CA ARG A 239 8.74 -16.44 1.16
C ARG A 239 8.95 -16.33 -0.33
N GLU A 240 9.69 -15.31 -0.72
CA GLU A 240 10.00 -15.07 -2.13
C GLU A 240 10.74 -16.27 -2.75
N GLY A 241 10.24 -16.78 -3.88
CA GLY A 241 10.91 -17.83 -4.66
C GLY A 241 10.93 -19.23 -4.02
N LYS A 242 10.10 -19.50 -3.02
CA LYS A 242 9.95 -20.84 -2.40
C LYS A 242 8.51 -21.35 -2.47
#